data_AF-A0A835VNS5-F1
#
_entry.id   AF-A0A835VNS5-F1
#
_cell.length_a   1.000
_cell.length_b   1.000
_cell.length_c   1.000
_cell.angle_alpha   90.00
_cell.angle_beta   90.00
_cell.angle_gamma   90.00
#
_symmetry.space_group_name_H-M   'P 1'
#
loop_
_entity.id
_entity.type
_entity.pdbx_description
1 polymer ?
#
loop_
_entity_poly.entity_id
_entity_poly.type
_entity_poly.pdbx_seq_one_letter_code
_entity_poly.pdbx_strand_id
1 'polypeptide(L)'
;MAKRVRDIQSEIDEVTKEIKYVDEQVRKAEAAEAAVEKAWIAVRATLCEIAKKLKRLDLEESERVALIAEQQSCVAEMERLSMKEEQLRRDEEQLRRNEEQLRMKEEQLREEKLQANRTCGGRRVATAAATGSLPSLVEAMKAALTDMGVPALVQAASMMAQLQLSQFDYSASKASPSRQGESFKERLQAFYDNSTDDPTQHQHLLRCMLLDVQLPKTLVTACHLFKRCWKAEARVVVGLTDINDARNGLLLFKPLAHAFHDSRICFTSVEDDGEIQFKLALLDSELEETKVWDYAAEHNLCKNYGASQVGHYAATVTFGELHGKPLVFTNSNRPHQRCLRFQHLQAMRRAEASNWLPKGGGPTQDVLCNAEEAKRLGVWLTMAAQAPPPPDADDGSSATD
;
A
#
# COMPACT_ATOMS: atom_id res chain seq x y z
N MET A 1 -46.87 -7.78 -29.70
CA MET A 1 -46.29 -7.22 -28.45
C MET A 1 -46.19 -8.27 -27.34
N ALA A 2 -47.26 -9.02 -27.01
CA ALA A 2 -47.15 -10.16 -26.07
C ALA A 2 -46.06 -11.19 -26.47
N LYS A 3 -45.84 -11.39 -27.77
CA LYS A 3 -44.71 -12.18 -28.29
C LYS A 3 -43.35 -11.61 -27.84
N ARG A 4 -43.10 -10.30 -28.05
CA ARG A 4 -41.83 -9.65 -27.69
C ARG A 4 -41.54 -9.66 -26.18
N VAL A 5 -42.56 -9.50 -25.34
CA VAL A 5 -42.38 -9.61 -23.87
C VAL A 5 -41.97 -11.03 -23.47
N ARG A 6 -42.50 -12.07 -24.14
CA ARG A 6 -42.07 -13.46 -23.93
C ARG A 6 -40.65 -13.69 -24.45
N ASP A 7 -40.31 -13.14 -25.60
CA ASP A 7 -38.96 -13.25 -26.18
C ASP A 7 -37.91 -12.62 -25.21
N ILE A 8 -38.16 -11.39 -24.71
CA ILE A 8 -37.27 -10.73 -23.73
C ILE A 8 -37.18 -11.53 -22.42
N GLN A 9 -38.29 -12.11 -21.94
CA GLN A 9 -38.23 -12.96 -20.74
C GLN A 9 -37.33 -14.17 -20.96
N SER A 10 -37.41 -14.81 -22.12
CA SER A 10 -36.54 -15.94 -22.45
C SER A 10 -35.06 -15.55 -22.50
N GLU A 11 -34.74 -14.34 -22.97
CA GLU A 11 -33.36 -13.82 -22.97
C GLU A 11 -32.85 -13.53 -21.56
N ILE A 12 -33.69 -12.97 -20.69
CA ILE A 12 -33.36 -12.78 -19.26
C ILE A 12 -33.05 -14.13 -18.62
N ASP A 13 -33.91 -15.14 -18.83
CA ASP A 13 -33.74 -16.48 -18.24
C ASP A 13 -32.42 -17.13 -18.67
N GLU A 14 -32.01 -16.95 -19.94
CA GLU A 14 -30.73 -17.45 -20.43
C GLU A 14 -29.54 -16.70 -19.84
N VAL A 15 -29.59 -15.36 -19.78
CA VAL A 15 -28.52 -14.55 -19.15
C VAL A 15 -28.38 -14.88 -17.66
N THR A 16 -29.49 -15.04 -16.94
CA THR A 16 -29.46 -15.47 -15.52
C THR A 16 -28.78 -16.83 -15.35
N LYS A 17 -28.95 -17.75 -16.31
CA LYS A 17 -28.30 -19.06 -16.31
C LYS A 17 -26.79 -18.95 -16.60
N GLU A 18 -26.38 -18.08 -17.51
CA GLU A 18 -24.97 -17.78 -17.78
C GLU A 18 -24.28 -17.16 -16.55
N ILE A 19 -24.92 -16.21 -15.86
CA ILE A 19 -24.39 -15.61 -14.61
C ILE A 19 -24.12 -16.72 -13.58
N LYS A 20 -25.08 -17.61 -13.33
CA LYS A 20 -24.89 -18.72 -12.38
C LYS A 20 -23.74 -19.65 -12.76
N TYR A 21 -23.51 -19.85 -14.07
CA TYR A 21 -22.38 -20.63 -14.55
C TYR A 21 -21.05 -19.93 -14.27
N VAL A 22 -20.97 -18.62 -14.53
CA VAL A 22 -19.76 -17.82 -14.26
C VAL A 22 -19.46 -17.76 -12.77
N ASP A 23 -20.47 -17.54 -11.92
CA ASP A 23 -20.34 -17.54 -10.45
C ASP A 23 -19.69 -18.85 -9.95
N GLU A 24 -20.10 -20.00 -10.49
CA GLU A 24 -19.51 -21.30 -10.13
C GLU A 24 -18.06 -21.44 -10.63
N GLN A 25 -17.70 -20.82 -11.75
CA GLN A 25 -16.30 -20.80 -12.22
C GLN A 25 -15.43 -19.90 -11.34
N VAL A 26 -15.93 -18.73 -10.91
CA VAL A 26 -15.23 -17.85 -9.97
C VAL A 26 -14.95 -18.59 -8.67
N ARG A 27 -15.95 -19.27 -8.11
CA ARG A 27 -15.79 -20.07 -6.89
C ARG A 27 -14.73 -21.19 -7.03
N LYS A 28 -14.62 -21.79 -8.21
CA LYS A 28 -13.57 -22.79 -8.51
C LYS A 28 -12.19 -22.16 -8.61
N ALA A 29 -12.07 -20.98 -9.20
CA ALA A 29 -10.82 -20.23 -9.29
C ALA A 29 -10.33 -19.81 -7.89
N GLU A 30 -11.21 -19.24 -7.06
CA GLU A 30 -10.90 -18.88 -5.67
C GLU A 30 -10.45 -20.10 -4.84
N ALA A 31 -11.11 -21.26 -5.02
CA ALA A 31 -10.71 -22.50 -4.36
C ALA A 31 -9.33 -23.00 -4.84
N ALA A 32 -9.00 -22.80 -6.13
CA ALA A 32 -7.70 -23.14 -6.68
C ALA A 32 -6.59 -22.21 -6.18
N GLU A 33 -6.86 -20.90 -6.03
CA GLU A 33 -5.93 -19.92 -5.45
C GLU A 33 -5.63 -20.28 -3.99
N ALA A 34 -6.66 -20.58 -3.19
CA ALA A 34 -6.48 -21.03 -1.81
C ALA A 34 -5.64 -22.31 -1.69
N ALA A 35 -5.76 -23.23 -2.65
CA ALA A 35 -4.94 -24.44 -2.71
C ALA A 35 -3.48 -24.13 -3.07
N VAL A 36 -3.22 -23.16 -3.96
CA VAL A 36 -1.87 -22.69 -4.29
C VAL A 36 -1.21 -22.02 -3.09
N GLU A 37 -1.92 -21.14 -2.38
CA GLU A 37 -1.41 -20.50 -1.16
C GLU A 37 -1.03 -21.53 -0.10
N LYS A 38 -1.88 -22.55 0.13
CA LYS A 38 -1.57 -23.65 1.05
C LYS A 38 -0.32 -24.43 0.63
N ALA A 39 -0.14 -24.69 -0.67
CA ALA A 39 1.06 -25.34 -1.19
C ALA A 39 2.30 -24.48 -0.99
N TRP A 40 2.20 -23.16 -1.21
CA TRP A 40 3.29 -22.21 -1.01
C TRP A 40 3.77 -22.17 0.43
N ILE A 41 2.83 -22.14 1.40
CA ILE A 41 3.13 -22.22 2.84
C ILE A 41 3.88 -23.52 3.17
N ALA A 42 3.48 -24.65 2.59
CA ALA A 42 4.13 -25.94 2.81
C ALA A 42 5.57 -25.95 2.28
N VAL A 43 5.80 -25.48 1.05
CA VAL A 43 7.15 -25.40 0.46
C VAL A 43 8.05 -24.47 1.28
N ARG A 44 7.52 -23.33 1.73
CA ARG A 44 8.26 -22.41 2.60
C ARG A 44 8.66 -23.05 3.93
N ALA A 45 7.79 -23.88 4.53
CA ALA A 45 8.12 -24.62 5.75
C ALA A 45 9.28 -25.61 5.51
N THR A 46 9.26 -26.34 4.39
CA THR A 46 10.35 -27.24 3.99
C THR A 46 11.68 -26.50 3.83
N LEU A 47 11.68 -25.34 3.15
CA LEU A 47 12.87 -24.50 3.01
C LEU A 47 13.45 -24.04 4.35
N CYS A 48 12.60 -23.69 5.31
CA CYS A 48 13.03 -23.33 6.67
C CYS A 48 13.73 -24.50 7.37
N GLU A 49 13.20 -25.73 7.24
CA GLU A 49 13.83 -26.92 7.81
C GLU A 49 15.16 -27.27 7.13
N ILE A 50 15.24 -27.17 5.80
CA ILE A 50 16.50 -27.34 5.06
C ILE A 50 17.53 -26.32 5.53
N ALA A 51 17.15 -25.05 5.68
CA ALA A 51 18.05 -24.00 6.17
C ALA A 51 18.55 -24.26 7.59
N LYS A 52 17.70 -24.80 8.48
CA LYS A 52 18.11 -25.21 9.84
C LYS A 52 19.12 -26.37 9.80
N LYS A 53 18.90 -27.35 8.92
CA LYS A 53 19.84 -28.47 8.74
C LYS A 53 21.18 -27.96 8.24
N LEU A 54 21.20 -27.16 7.17
CA LEU A 54 22.43 -26.63 6.56
C LEU A 54 23.32 -25.79 7.50
N LYS A 55 22.75 -25.24 8.59
CA LYS A 55 23.51 -24.52 9.63
C LYS A 55 24.30 -25.42 10.57
N ARG A 56 24.06 -26.73 10.58
CA ARG A 56 24.81 -27.68 11.41
C ARG A 56 26.25 -27.81 10.89
N LEU A 57 27.21 -27.72 11.80
CA LEU A 57 28.65 -27.74 11.48
C LEU A 57 29.17 -29.17 11.23
N ASP A 58 28.45 -30.18 11.70
CA ASP A 58 28.75 -31.61 11.65
C ASP A 58 28.12 -32.35 10.46
N LEU A 59 27.66 -31.61 9.44
CA LEU A 59 27.09 -32.18 8.22
C LEU A 59 28.18 -32.78 7.33
N GLU A 60 28.02 -34.06 7.00
CA GLU A 60 28.81 -34.72 5.95
C GLU A 60 28.61 -34.00 4.60
N GLU A 61 29.65 -33.93 3.78
CA GLU A 61 29.61 -33.18 2.51
C GLU A 61 28.55 -33.73 1.55
N SER A 62 28.35 -35.05 1.54
CA SER A 62 27.30 -35.70 0.73
C SER A 62 25.89 -35.29 1.16
N GLU A 63 25.64 -35.15 2.45
CA GLU A 63 24.36 -34.68 3.00
C GLU A 63 24.13 -33.20 2.70
N ARG A 64 25.19 -32.38 2.77
CA ARG A 64 25.13 -30.97 2.39
C ARG A 64 24.73 -30.79 0.93
N VAL A 65 25.35 -31.54 0.02
CA VAL A 65 25.02 -31.51 -1.42
C VAL A 65 23.57 -31.94 -1.66
N ALA A 66 23.09 -32.98 -0.98
CA ALA A 66 21.69 -33.42 -1.08
C ALA A 66 20.70 -32.34 -0.61
N LEU A 67 20.99 -31.68 0.52
CA LEU A 67 20.16 -30.59 1.04
C LEU A 67 20.13 -29.37 0.12
N ILE A 68 21.24 -29.04 -0.54
CA ILE A 68 21.30 -27.95 -1.53
C ILE A 68 20.45 -28.31 -2.76
N ALA A 69 20.51 -29.56 -3.25
CA ALA A 69 19.67 -30.00 -4.35
C ALA A 69 18.18 -29.95 -3.99
N GLU A 70 17.81 -30.37 -2.78
CA GLU A 70 16.43 -30.27 -2.26
C GLU A 70 15.98 -28.81 -2.15
N GLN A 71 16.85 -27.91 -1.69
CA GLN A 71 16.59 -26.48 -1.63
C GLN A 71 16.29 -25.91 -3.02
N GLN A 72 17.11 -26.24 -4.03
CA GLN A 72 16.92 -25.80 -5.41
C GLN A 72 15.59 -26.33 -5.98
N SER A 73 15.23 -27.58 -5.69
CA SER A 73 13.94 -28.15 -6.07
C SER A 73 12.76 -27.37 -5.45
N CYS A 74 12.86 -27.01 -4.16
CA CYS A 74 11.83 -26.22 -3.50
C CYS A 74 11.68 -24.81 -4.11
N VAL A 75 12.81 -24.17 -4.46
CA VAL A 75 12.79 -22.85 -5.13
C VAL A 75 12.09 -22.94 -6.50
N ALA A 76 12.41 -23.95 -7.31
CA ALA A 76 11.74 -24.17 -8.59
C ALA A 76 10.23 -24.44 -8.42
N GLU A 77 9.84 -25.16 -7.37
CA GLU A 77 8.41 -25.37 -7.06
C GLU A 77 7.71 -24.06 -6.68
N MET A 78 8.35 -23.18 -5.89
CA MET A 78 7.80 -21.87 -5.56
C MET A 78 7.59 -21.00 -6.80
N GLU A 79 8.54 -21.00 -7.73
CA GLU A 79 8.41 -20.27 -9.01
C GLU A 79 7.22 -20.80 -9.83
N ARG A 80 7.06 -22.12 -9.91
CA ARG A 80 5.92 -22.75 -10.57
C ARG A 80 4.59 -22.36 -9.90
N LEU A 81 4.53 -22.37 -8.57
CA LEU A 81 3.34 -21.97 -7.83
C LEU A 81 3.01 -20.48 -8.04
N SER A 82 4.03 -19.61 -8.06
CA SER A 82 3.86 -18.18 -8.33
C SER A 82 3.29 -17.91 -9.72
N MET A 83 3.80 -18.60 -10.76
CA MET A 83 3.23 -18.50 -12.11
C MET A 83 1.77 -18.98 -12.16
N LYS A 84 1.45 -20.05 -11.42
CA LYS A 84 0.09 -20.60 -11.35
C LYS A 84 -0.87 -19.66 -10.62
N GLU A 85 -0.44 -19.04 -9.52
CA GLU A 85 -1.21 -18.02 -8.79
C GLU A 85 -1.55 -16.85 -9.71
N GLU A 86 -0.55 -16.33 -10.45
CA GLU A 86 -0.78 -15.23 -11.37
C GLU A 86 -1.74 -15.60 -12.50
N GLN A 87 -1.65 -16.81 -13.05
CA GLN A 87 -2.58 -17.30 -14.06
C GLN A 87 -4.02 -17.37 -13.50
N LEU A 88 -4.21 -17.97 -12.31
CA LEU A 88 -5.52 -18.08 -11.67
C LEU A 88 -6.13 -16.70 -11.40
N ARG A 89 -5.32 -15.73 -10.99
CA ARG A 89 -5.75 -14.33 -10.79
C ARG A 89 -6.27 -13.71 -12.09
N ARG A 90 -5.56 -13.90 -13.21
CA ARG A 90 -6.02 -13.40 -14.53
C ARG A 90 -7.33 -14.05 -14.95
N ASP A 91 -7.46 -15.36 -14.74
CA ASP A 91 -8.67 -16.12 -15.06
C ASP A 91 -9.86 -15.64 -14.22
N GLU A 92 -9.66 -15.42 -12.91
CA GLU A 92 -10.68 -14.89 -12.01
C GLU A 92 -11.11 -13.47 -12.40
N GLU A 93 -10.17 -12.57 -12.68
CA GLU A 93 -10.47 -11.21 -13.16
C GLU A 93 -11.29 -11.23 -14.46
N GLN A 94 -10.94 -12.12 -15.40
CA GLN A 94 -11.69 -12.27 -16.64
C GLN A 94 -13.11 -12.78 -16.39
N LEU A 95 -13.28 -13.75 -15.49
CA LEU A 95 -14.59 -14.26 -15.11
C LEU A 95 -15.45 -13.18 -14.46
N ARG A 96 -14.90 -12.37 -13.54
CA ARG A 96 -15.62 -11.26 -12.90
C ARG A 96 -16.06 -10.20 -13.92
N ARG A 97 -15.22 -9.86 -14.90
CA ARG A 97 -15.61 -8.94 -16.01
C ARG A 97 -16.75 -9.51 -16.84
N ASN A 98 -16.70 -10.80 -17.15
CA ASN A 98 -17.78 -11.46 -17.88
C ASN A 98 -19.09 -11.47 -17.07
N GLU A 99 -19.01 -11.74 -15.77
CA GLU A 99 -20.15 -11.69 -14.86
C GLU A 99 -20.81 -10.30 -14.85
N GLU A 100 -20.01 -9.24 -14.74
CA GLU A 100 -20.47 -7.86 -14.74
C GLU A 100 -21.17 -7.48 -16.06
N GLN A 101 -20.59 -7.86 -17.20
CA GLN A 101 -21.21 -7.66 -18.52
C GLN A 101 -22.56 -8.37 -18.63
N LEU A 102 -22.67 -9.60 -18.11
CA LEU A 102 -23.92 -10.34 -18.10
C LEU A 102 -24.96 -9.69 -17.18
N ARG A 103 -24.56 -9.19 -16.01
CA ARG A 103 -25.46 -8.45 -15.09
C ARG A 103 -25.99 -7.17 -15.73
N MET A 104 -25.13 -6.40 -16.40
CA MET A 104 -25.55 -5.21 -17.15
C MET A 104 -26.55 -5.56 -18.26
N LYS A 105 -26.29 -6.63 -19.02
CA LYS A 105 -27.21 -7.11 -20.06
C LYS A 105 -28.55 -7.56 -19.48
N GLU A 106 -28.53 -8.27 -18.34
CA GLU A 106 -29.75 -8.68 -17.64
C GLU A 106 -30.59 -7.46 -17.21
N GLU A 107 -29.93 -6.42 -16.68
CA GLU A 107 -30.58 -5.18 -16.27
C GLU A 107 -31.21 -4.44 -17.46
N GLN A 108 -30.46 -4.27 -18.56
CA GLN A 108 -30.98 -3.68 -19.79
C GLN A 108 -32.21 -4.43 -20.31
N LEU A 109 -32.17 -5.77 -20.34
CA LEU A 109 -33.32 -6.59 -20.76
C LEU A 109 -34.53 -6.40 -19.83
N ARG A 110 -34.31 -6.27 -18.52
CA ARG A 110 -35.39 -5.97 -17.56
C ARG A 110 -36.00 -4.60 -17.80
N GLU A 111 -35.19 -3.59 -18.11
CA GLU A 111 -35.67 -2.26 -18.47
C GLU A 111 -36.46 -2.27 -19.80
N GLU A 112 -35.93 -2.92 -20.83
CA GLU A 112 -36.62 -3.10 -22.12
C GLU A 112 -37.97 -3.79 -21.94
N LYS A 113 -38.03 -4.83 -21.10
CA LYS A 113 -39.28 -5.50 -20.75
C LYS A 113 -40.26 -4.55 -20.09
N LEU A 114 -39.80 -3.70 -19.16
CA LEU A 114 -40.61 -2.71 -18.47
C LEU A 114 -41.16 -1.66 -19.44
N GLN A 115 -40.33 -1.15 -20.35
CA GLN A 115 -40.72 -0.21 -21.40
C GLN A 115 -41.74 -0.84 -22.37
N ALA A 116 -41.50 -2.07 -22.81
CA ALA A 116 -42.43 -2.82 -23.66
C ALA A 116 -43.80 -2.98 -22.99
N ASN A 117 -43.83 -3.22 -21.67
CA ASN A 117 -45.08 -3.25 -20.90
C ASN A 117 -45.76 -1.87 -20.80
N ARG A 118 -45.00 -0.78 -20.57
CA ARG A 118 -45.52 0.60 -20.47
C ARG A 118 -46.11 1.11 -21.79
N THR A 119 -45.45 0.85 -22.92
CA THR A 119 -45.96 1.22 -24.25
C THR A 119 -47.27 0.54 -24.64
N CYS A 120 -47.73 -0.45 -23.85
CA CYS A 120 -49.04 -1.06 -24.02
C CYS A 120 -50.19 -0.22 -23.43
N GLY A 121 -49.90 0.88 -22.69
CA GLY A 121 -50.90 1.73 -22.03
C GLY A 121 -50.95 3.20 -22.46
N GLY A 122 -50.08 3.69 -23.35
CA GLY A 122 -50.01 5.13 -23.63
C GLY A 122 -49.29 5.49 -24.93
N ARG A 123 -49.85 6.48 -25.64
CA ARG A 123 -49.44 7.00 -26.95
C ARG A 123 -48.01 7.61 -26.92
N ARG A 124 -47.32 7.40 -28.05
CA ARG A 124 -45.97 7.85 -28.46
C ARG A 124 -45.58 9.28 -28.09
N VAL A 125 -44.29 9.48 -27.74
CA VAL A 125 -43.36 10.46 -28.36
C VAL A 125 -41.94 9.89 -28.33
N ALA A 126 -41.16 10.13 -29.38
CA ALA A 126 -39.78 9.67 -29.59
C ALA A 126 -38.80 10.84 -29.56
N THR A 127 -37.53 10.60 -29.21
CA THR A 127 -36.36 11.33 -29.74
C THR A 127 -35.07 10.54 -29.49
N ALA A 128 -34.16 10.64 -30.45
CA ALA A 128 -32.84 9.99 -30.50
C ALA A 128 -31.72 11.01 -30.27
N ALA A 129 -30.55 10.56 -29.82
CA ALA A 129 -29.25 11.18 -30.15
C ALA A 129 -28.09 10.23 -29.81
N ALA A 130 -27.00 10.36 -30.57
CA ALA A 130 -25.79 9.54 -30.57
C ALA A 130 -24.57 10.38 -30.16
N THR A 131 -23.52 9.75 -29.62
CA THR A 131 -22.13 10.24 -29.69
C THR A 131 -21.12 9.11 -29.41
N GLY A 132 -20.02 9.07 -30.18
CA GLY A 132 -18.93 8.10 -30.07
C GLY A 132 -17.77 8.53 -29.15
N SER A 133 -16.76 7.66 -28.98
CA SER A 133 -15.63 7.89 -28.07
C SER A 133 -14.27 7.36 -28.59
N LEU A 134 -13.21 7.95 -28.02
CA LEU A 134 -11.76 7.85 -28.18
C LEU A 134 -11.10 6.63 -27.45
N PRO A 135 -10.58 5.59 -28.12
CA PRO A 135 -9.77 4.53 -27.47
C PRO A 135 -8.33 4.38 -28.05
N SER A 136 -7.81 5.38 -28.76
CA SER A 136 -6.65 5.18 -29.67
C SER A 136 -5.25 5.22 -29.05
N LEU A 137 -5.04 5.67 -27.80
CA LEU A 137 -3.68 5.96 -27.30
C LEU A 137 -3.01 4.80 -26.55
N VAL A 138 -3.79 3.99 -25.81
CA VAL A 138 -3.28 2.90 -24.95
C VAL A 138 -2.85 1.68 -25.78
N GLU A 139 -3.56 1.37 -26.85
CA GLU A 139 -3.23 0.27 -27.76
C GLU A 139 -1.97 0.56 -28.59
N ALA A 140 -1.69 1.83 -28.89
CA ALA A 140 -0.46 2.23 -29.57
C ALA A 140 0.81 2.02 -28.72
N MET A 141 0.70 2.08 -27.38
CA MET A 141 1.84 1.86 -26.48
C MET A 141 2.13 0.38 -26.23
N LYS A 142 1.11 -0.49 -26.24
CA LYS A 142 1.30 -1.95 -26.09
C LYS A 142 2.05 -2.57 -27.28
N ALA A 143 1.77 -2.11 -28.50
CA ALA A 143 2.43 -2.60 -29.71
C ALA A 143 3.93 -2.23 -29.79
N ALA A 144 4.35 -1.14 -29.13
CA ALA A 144 5.73 -0.69 -29.13
C ALA A 144 6.63 -1.50 -28.17
N LEU A 145 6.06 -2.17 -27.17
CA LEU A 145 6.80 -2.90 -26.13
C LEU A 145 7.25 -4.30 -26.57
N THR A 146 6.63 -4.88 -27.60
CA THR A 146 6.92 -6.26 -28.06
C THR A 146 8.20 -6.42 -28.89
N ASP A 147 8.82 -5.32 -29.34
CA ASP A 147 9.93 -5.34 -30.31
C ASP A 147 11.30 -4.95 -29.71
N MET A 148 11.36 -4.76 -28.39
CA MET A 148 12.56 -4.27 -27.70
C MET A 148 13.41 -5.41 -27.10
N GLY A 149 14.73 -5.35 -27.31
CA GLY A 149 15.67 -6.22 -26.64
C GLY A 149 15.66 -6.06 -25.11
N VAL A 150 16.07 -7.11 -24.38
CA VAL A 150 16.04 -7.18 -22.90
C VAL A 150 16.54 -5.90 -22.18
N PRO A 151 17.63 -5.24 -22.60
CA PRO A 151 18.09 -4.00 -21.95
C PRO A 151 17.10 -2.83 -22.06
N ALA A 152 16.46 -2.67 -23.23
CA ALA A 152 15.45 -1.65 -23.46
C ALA A 152 14.14 -1.96 -22.73
N LEU A 153 13.79 -3.24 -22.59
CA LEU A 153 12.65 -3.68 -21.78
C LEU A 153 12.88 -3.38 -20.30
N VAL A 154 14.07 -3.61 -19.77
CA VAL A 154 14.46 -3.25 -18.39
C VAL A 154 14.42 -1.73 -18.18
N GLN A 155 14.87 -0.94 -19.17
CA GLN A 155 14.83 0.51 -19.08
C GLN A 155 13.40 1.06 -19.14
N ALA A 156 12.55 0.55 -20.04
CA ALA A 156 11.13 0.90 -20.11
C ALA A 156 10.36 0.49 -18.85
N ALA A 157 10.64 -0.71 -18.33
CA ALA A 157 10.10 -1.20 -17.06
C ALA A 157 10.51 -0.29 -15.88
N SER A 158 11.76 0.15 -15.84
CA SER A 158 12.24 1.10 -14.83
C SER A 158 11.54 2.47 -14.95
N MET A 159 11.33 2.97 -16.17
CA MET A 159 10.56 4.21 -16.39
C MET A 159 9.08 4.07 -16.00
N MET A 160 8.45 2.93 -16.29
CA MET A 160 7.07 2.65 -15.86
C MET A 160 6.95 2.55 -14.34
N ALA A 161 7.93 1.90 -13.68
CA ALA A 161 8.02 1.88 -12.22
C ALA A 161 8.21 3.29 -11.64
N GLN A 162 9.03 4.13 -12.28
CA GLN A 162 9.20 5.53 -11.88
C GLN A 162 7.90 6.33 -12.06
N LEU A 163 7.19 6.16 -13.17
CA LEU A 163 5.90 6.80 -13.45
C LEU A 163 4.85 6.38 -12.42
N GLN A 164 4.70 5.09 -12.14
CA GLN A 164 3.80 4.64 -11.09
C GLN A 164 4.21 5.13 -9.72
N LEU A 165 5.51 5.16 -9.42
CA LEU A 165 5.95 5.65 -8.12
C LEU A 165 5.75 7.16 -7.94
N SER A 166 5.72 7.92 -9.03
CA SER A 166 5.45 9.36 -9.03
C SER A 166 4.02 9.69 -8.55
N GLN A 167 3.09 8.73 -8.62
CA GLN A 167 1.74 8.90 -8.09
C GLN A 167 1.71 8.95 -6.54
N PHE A 168 2.76 8.43 -5.89
CA PHE A 168 2.88 8.35 -4.43
C PHE A 168 3.76 9.48 -3.86
N ASP A 169 3.30 10.72 -3.97
CA ASP A 169 3.98 11.87 -3.36
C ASP A 169 3.65 12.03 -1.87
N TYR A 170 4.67 11.96 -1.01
CA TYR A 170 4.55 12.29 0.40
C TYR A 170 4.58 13.83 0.59
N SER A 171 3.42 14.48 0.44
CA SER A 171 3.19 15.87 0.89
C SER A 171 2.18 15.93 2.05
N ALA A 172 2.37 16.89 2.98
CA ALA A 172 1.42 17.15 4.06
C ALA A 172 0.07 17.67 3.55
N SER A 173 0.04 18.35 2.39
CA SER A 173 -1.20 18.78 1.72
C SER A 173 -2.07 17.62 1.23
N LYS A 174 -1.45 16.47 0.92
CA LYS A 174 -2.11 15.20 0.58
C LYS A 174 -2.27 14.26 1.77
N ALA A 175 -1.95 14.69 2.99
CA ALA A 175 -2.41 13.97 4.16
C ALA A 175 -3.95 14.09 4.17
N SER A 176 -4.61 13.07 3.58
CA SER A 176 -6.06 12.86 3.68
C SER A 176 -6.51 13.06 5.13
N PRO A 177 -7.81 13.26 5.40
CA PRO A 177 -8.39 13.32 6.73
C PRO A 177 -8.21 12.01 7.55
N SER A 178 -6.97 11.56 7.75
CA SER A 178 -6.50 10.56 8.72
C SER A 178 -6.80 11.01 10.15
N ARG A 179 -7.16 12.29 10.34
CA ARG A 179 -7.60 12.89 11.60
C ARG A 179 -8.93 12.34 12.15
N GLN A 180 -9.70 11.54 11.40
CA GLN A 180 -11.00 11.02 11.85
C GLN A 180 -10.99 9.57 12.37
N GLY A 181 -9.85 8.90 12.48
CA GLY A 181 -9.79 7.54 13.02
C GLY A 181 -9.39 7.50 14.50
N GLU A 182 -10.23 7.97 15.44
CA GLU A 182 -9.97 7.71 16.87
C GLU A 182 -9.71 6.21 17.11
N SER A 183 -10.42 5.35 16.38
CA SER A 183 -10.24 3.91 16.35
C SER A 183 -8.87 3.42 15.84
N PHE A 184 -8.19 4.15 14.94
CA PHE A 184 -6.83 3.78 14.53
C PHE A 184 -5.81 4.14 15.60
N LYS A 185 -5.95 5.34 16.17
CA LYS A 185 -5.06 5.80 17.23
C LYS A 185 -5.19 4.96 18.51
N GLU A 186 -6.39 4.49 18.83
CA GLU A 186 -6.64 3.55 19.93
C GLU A 186 -6.02 2.18 19.65
N ARG A 187 -6.14 1.68 18.42
CA ARG A 187 -5.43 0.46 18.01
C ARG A 187 -3.91 0.58 18.16
N LEU A 188 -3.32 1.73 17.79
CA LEU A 188 -1.89 1.97 17.99
C LEU A 188 -1.51 2.03 19.46
N GLN A 189 -2.35 2.66 20.30
CA GLN A 189 -2.13 2.70 21.76
C GLN A 189 -2.07 1.29 22.34
N ALA A 190 -3.06 0.46 22.03
CA ALA A 190 -3.10 -0.93 22.50
C ALA A 190 -1.95 -1.77 21.93
N PHE A 191 -1.66 -1.62 20.63
CA PHE A 191 -0.61 -2.39 19.96
C PHE A 191 0.79 -2.07 20.51
N TYR A 192 1.10 -0.80 20.74
CA TYR A 192 2.40 -0.39 21.27
C TYR A 192 2.43 -0.28 22.78
N ASP A 193 1.41 -0.78 23.51
CA ASP A 193 1.31 -0.64 24.98
C ASP A 193 1.65 0.78 25.45
N ASN A 194 1.00 1.75 24.81
CA ASN A 194 1.21 3.19 24.95
C ASN A 194 0.00 3.85 25.64
N SER A 195 -0.68 3.10 26.51
CA SER A 195 -1.69 3.60 27.43
C SER A 195 -1.06 3.96 28.78
N THR A 196 -1.60 4.96 29.47
CA THR A 196 -1.25 5.27 30.86
C THR A 196 -2.27 4.64 31.80
N ASP A 197 -1.81 3.75 32.68
CA ASP A 197 -2.63 3.04 33.68
C ASP A 197 -3.06 3.91 34.88
N ASP A 198 -2.98 5.25 34.79
CA ASP A 198 -3.30 6.13 35.91
C ASP A 198 -4.74 6.68 35.79
N PRO A 199 -5.73 6.07 36.46
CA PRO A 199 -7.12 6.54 36.46
C PRO A 199 -7.31 7.90 37.16
N THR A 200 -6.28 8.43 37.84
CA THR A 200 -6.36 9.69 38.57
C THR A 200 -5.84 10.90 37.78
N GLN A 201 -5.13 10.68 36.67
CA GLN A 201 -4.71 11.75 35.76
C GLN A 201 -5.77 11.96 34.67
N HIS A 202 -6.69 12.89 34.89
CA HIS A 202 -7.66 13.38 33.91
C HIS A 202 -7.05 14.11 32.69
N GLN A 203 -5.82 13.80 32.32
CA GLN A 203 -5.26 14.19 31.03
C GLN A 203 -4.91 12.91 30.28
N HIS A 204 -5.65 12.65 29.20
CA HIS A 204 -5.30 11.63 28.22
C HIS A 204 -3.90 11.97 27.68
N LEU A 205 -2.84 11.47 28.30
CA LEU A 205 -1.46 11.62 27.84
C LEU A 205 -1.11 10.41 26.96
N LEU A 206 -0.24 10.64 25.99
CA LEU A 206 0.32 9.62 25.12
C LEU A 206 1.81 9.85 24.94
N ARG A 207 2.58 8.77 24.95
CA ARG A 207 4.03 8.84 24.71
C ARG A 207 4.28 9.05 23.22
N CYS A 208 5.05 10.08 22.88
CA CYS A 208 5.63 10.17 21.54
C CYS A 208 6.76 9.16 21.42
N MET A 209 6.68 8.27 20.43
CA MET A 209 7.63 7.15 20.26
C MET A 209 9.05 7.61 19.91
N LEU A 210 9.24 8.80 19.34
CA LEU A 210 10.59 9.32 19.04
C LEU A 210 11.18 10.12 20.20
N LEU A 211 10.35 10.94 20.86
CA LEU A 211 10.82 11.80 21.93
C LEU A 211 10.89 11.11 23.29
N ASP A 212 10.19 9.98 23.43
CA ASP A 212 9.99 9.24 24.69
C ASP A 212 9.42 10.10 25.83
N VAL A 213 8.53 11.03 25.49
CA VAL A 213 7.86 11.91 26.46
C VAL A 213 6.35 11.78 26.36
N GLN A 214 5.68 11.87 27.52
CA GLN A 214 4.23 11.92 27.63
C GLN A 214 3.72 13.30 27.23
N LEU A 215 2.82 13.36 26.25
CA LEU A 215 2.23 14.58 25.73
C LEU A 215 0.71 14.47 25.76
N PRO A 216 -0.03 15.59 25.84
CA PRO A 216 -1.47 15.58 25.61
C PRO A 216 -1.85 14.76 24.37
N LYS A 217 -2.87 13.89 24.47
CA LYS A 217 -3.33 13.01 23.38
C LYS A 217 -3.62 13.84 22.14
N THR A 218 -4.16 15.04 22.27
CA THR A 218 -4.40 15.99 21.18
C THR A 218 -3.14 16.47 20.45
N LEU A 219 -1.95 16.37 21.06
CA LEU A 219 -0.65 16.72 20.48
C LEU A 219 0.10 15.54 19.85
N VAL A 220 -0.32 14.31 20.14
CA VAL A 220 0.22 13.10 19.50
C VAL A 220 -0.64 12.74 18.29
N THR A 221 -0.03 12.34 17.19
CA THR A 221 -0.68 11.97 15.93
C THR A 221 -0.42 10.49 15.63
N ALA A 222 -1.48 9.77 15.26
CA ALA A 222 -1.37 8.45 14.65
C ALA A 222 -0.98 8.63 13.18
N CYS A 223 0.29 8.43 12.87
CA CYS A 223 0.86 8.65 11.54
C CYS A 223 0.86 7.33 10.78
N HIS A 224 0.20 7.27 9.63
CA HIS A 224 0.32 6.11 8.74
C HIS A 224 1.68 6.11 8.04
N LEU A 225 2.35 4.96 8.05
CA LEU A 225 3.60 4.75 7.30
C LEU A 225 3.32 4.75 5.80
N PHE A 226 2.38 3.90 5.37
CA PHE A 226 1.80 3.92 4.04
C PHE A 226 0.48 4.69 4.06
N LYS A 227 0.40 5.80 3.32
CA LYS A 227 -0.69 6.77 3.47
C LYS A 227 -2.06 6.16 3.16
N ARG A 228 -3.07 6.57 3.92
CA ARG A 228 -4.45 6.10 3.76
C ARG A 228 -5.07 6.42 2.39
N CYS A 229 -4.67 7.52 1.75
CA CYS A 229 -5.11 7.86 0.40
C CYS A 229 -4.71 6.82 -0.65
N TRP A 230 -3.76 5.94 -0.34
CA TRP A 230 -3.28 4.89 -1.22
C TRP A 230 -3.81 3.50 -0.83
N LYS A 231 -4.95 3.46 -0.12
CA LYS A 231 -5.51 2.20 0.38
C LYS A 231 -5.72 1.17 -0.74
N ALA A 232 -6.13 1.61 -1.93
CA ALA A 232 -6.39 0.72 -3.06
C ALA A 232 -5.12 -0.03 -3.49
N GLU A 233 -3.97 0.61 -3.37
CA GLU A 233 -2.67 0.09 -3.78
C GLU A 233 -1.94 -0.61 -2.63
N ALA A 234 -2.39 -0.47 -1.38
CA ALA A 234 -1.67 -0.97 -0.20
C ALA A 234 -1.35 -2.47 -0.25
N ARG A 235 -2.30 -3.30 -0.72
CA ARG A 235 -2.08 -4.75 -0.87
C ARG A 235 -1.01 -5.03 -1.94
N VAL A 236 -1.08 -4.31 -3.06
CA VAL A 236 -0.20 -4.50 -4.22
C VAL A 236 1.17 -3.86 -4.03
N VAL A 237 1.31 -2.82 -3.18
CA VAL A 237 2.52 -1.99 -3.04
C VAL A 237 3.29 -2.20 -1.71
N VAL A 238 2.63 -2.70 -0.67
CA VAL A 238 3.35 -3.05 0.58
C VAL A 238 2.90 -4.38 1.18
N GLY A 239 1.98 -5.10 0.52
CA GLY A 239 1.41 -6.35 1.05
C GLY A 239 0.47 -6.12 2.23
N LEU A 240 -0.08 -4.90 2.36
CA LEU A 240 -0.91 -4.51 3.50
C LEU A 240 -2.40 -4.71 3.16
N THR A 241 -3.09 -5.56 3.92
CA THR A 241 -4.51 -5.88 3.71
C THR A 241 -5.46 -4.91 4.41
N ASP A 242 -5.11 -4.44 5.63
CA ASP A 242 -5.79 -3.34 6.31
C ASP A 242 -4.88 -2.11 6.38
N ILE A 243 -5.31 -1.02 5.75
CA ILE A 243 -4.59 0.26 5.82
C ILE A 243 -4.46 0.82 7.24
N ASN A 244 -5.35 0.39 8.15
CA ASN A 244 -5.33 0.75 9.56
C ASN A 244 -4.76 -0.38 10.45
N ASP A 245 -4.01 -1.33 9.89
CA ASP A 245 -3.19 -2.23 10.69
C ASP A 245 -2.27 -1.39 11.59
N ALA A 246 -2.20 -1.73 12.88
CA ALA A 246 -1.40 -0.98 13.84
C ALA A 246 0.10 -0.98 13.48
N ARG A 247 0.58 -2.01 12.77
CA ARG A 247 1.94 -2.04 12.23
C ARG A 247 2.18 -1.01 11.11
N ASN A 248 1.13 -0.50 10.48
CA ASN A 248 1.21 0.59 9.50
C ASN A 248 1.17 1.98 10.18
N GLY A 249 1.34 2.08 11.50
CA GLY A 249 1.27 3.36 12.18
C GLY A 249 2.39 3.63 13.18
N LEU A 250 2.58 4.90 13.50
CA LEU A 250 3.44 5.39 14.58
C LEU A 250 2.71 6.48 15.38
N LEU A 251 3.04 6.61 16.67
CA LEU A 251 2.54 7.67 17.55
C LEU A 251 3.62 8.76 17.68
N LEU A 252 3.47 9.84 16.93
CA LEU A 252 4.45 10.93 16.85
C LEU A 252 3.88 12.24 17.36
N PHE A 253 4.74 13.10 17.92
CA PHE A 253 4.37 14.48 18.22
C PHE A 253 3.97 15.21 16.91
N LYS A 254 2.91 16.02 16.93
CA LYS A 254 2.37 16.71 15.74
C LYS A 254 3.41 17.35 14.80
N PRO A 255 4.39 18.16 15.26
CA PRO A 255 5.43 18.69 14.37
C PRO A 255 6.28 17.62 13.71
N LEU A 256 6.63 16.54 14.43
CA LEU A 256 7.36 15.41 13.85
C LEU A 256 6.51 14.65 12.82
N ALA A 257 5.23 14.43 13.13
CA ALA A 257 4.27 13.85 12.19
C ALA A 257 4.14 14.69 10.91
N HIS A 258 4.12 16.01 11.05
CA HIS A 258 4.06 16.95 9.94
C HIS A 258 5.32 16.87 9.08
N ALA A 259 6.51 16.98 9.67
CA ALA A 259 7.79 16.85 8.97
C ALA A 259 7.94 15.49 8.27
N PHE A 260 7.44 14.41 8.88
CA PHE A 260 7.41 13.07 8.31
C PHE A 260 6.49 12.98 7.08
N HIS A 261 5.30 13.58 7.13
CA HIS A 261 4.38 13.60 5.99
C HIS A 261 4.85 14.45 4.81
N ASP A 262 5.70 15.46 5.08
CA ASP A 262 6.38 16.30 4.10
C ASP A 262 7.71 15.74 3.60
N SER A 263 8.09 14.54 4.07
CA SER A 263 9.35 13.88 3.74
C SER A 263 10.61 14.67 4.12
N ARG A 264 10.51 15.60 5.06
CA ARG A 264 11.70 16.28 5.62
C ARG A 264 12.47 15.37 6.58
N ILE A 265 11.77 14.38 7.15
CA ILE A 265 12.35 13.29 7.93
C ILE A 265 11.79 11.94 7.44
N CYS A 266 12.53 10.87 7.71
CA CYS A 266 12.07 9.50 7.53
C CYS A 266 12.63 8.59 8.63
N PHE A 267 12.25 7.32 8.62
CA PHE A 267 12.79 6.33 9.55
C PHE A 267 13.45 5.19 8.77
N THR A 268 14.64 4.80 9.20
CA THR A 268 15.44 3.71 8.61
C THR A 268 15.51 2.55 9.60
N SER A 269 15.65 1.33 9.08
CA SER A 269 15.75 0.12 9.88
C SER A 269 17.21 -0.33 9.91
N VAL A 270 17.90 -0.11 11.03
CA VAL A 270 19.33 -0.43 11.18
C VAL A 270 19.46 -1.62 12.14
N GLU A 271 20.27 -2.61 11.76
CA GLU A 271 20.65 -3.69 12.68
C GLU A 271 21.82 -3.21 13.53
N ASP A 272 21.64 -3.21 14.85
CA ASP A 272 22.59 -2.72 15.85
C ASP A 272 22.67 -3.74 16.97
N ASP A 273 23.84 -4.33 17.21
CA ASP A 273 24.06 -5.43 18.17
C ASP A 273 23.09 -6.64 17.99
N GLY A 274 22.72 -6.95 16.74
CA GLY A 274 21.80 -8.05 16.41
C GLY A 274 20.32 -7.73 16.65
N GLU A 275 19.99 -6.50 17.02
CA GLU A 275 18.63 -6.01 17.21
C GLU A 275 18.28 -4.98 16.12
N ILE A 276 17.05 -5.06 15.60
CA ILE A 276 16.58 -4.11 14.60
C ILE A 276 16.07 -2.85 15.29
N GLN A 277 16.75 -1.73 15.04
CA GLN A 277 16.37 -0.41 15.50
C GLN A 277 15.78 0.43 14.37
N PHE A 278 14.81 1.27 14.71
CA PHE A 278 14.17 2.18 13.76
C PHE A 278 14.62 3.61 14.03
N LYS A 279 15.63 4.11 13.31
CA LYS A 279 16.30 5.39 13.59
C LYS A 279 15.73 6.50 12.70
N LEU A 280 15.60 7.72 13.23
CA LEU A 280 15.22 8.88 12.43
C LEU A 280 16.39 9.28 11.51
N ALA A 281 16.09 9.50 10.23
CA ALA A 281 16.97 10.18 9.29
C ALA A 281 16.39 11.56 8.96
N LEU A 282 17.21 12.59 9.13
CA LEU A 282 16.89 13.98 8.82
C LEU A 282 17.33 14.19 7.37
N LEU A 283 16.39 14.52 6.51
CA LEU A 283 16.65 14.69 5.07
C LEU A 283 16.80 16.15 4.68
N ASP A 284 16.19 17.05 5.45
CA ASP A 284 16.21 18.49 5.27
C ASP A 284 17.20 19.16 6.22
N SER A 285 18.36 19.53 5.67
CA SER A 285 19.43 20.20 6.40
C SER A 285 19.03 21.58 6.93
N GLU A 286 18.01 22.24 6.36
CA GLU A 286 17.54 23.53 6.88
C GLU A 286 16.87 23.39 8.26
N LEU A 287 16.41 22.19 8.61
CA LEU A 287 15.79 21.94 9.90
C LEU A 287 16.77 21.59 11.02
N GLU A 288 18.06 21.37 10.73
CA GLU A 288 19.03 20.83 11.69
C GLU A 288 19.03 21.59 13.03
N GLU A 289 19.12 22.92 12.98
CA GLU A 289 19.11 23.82 14.14
C GLU A 289 17.69 24.25 14.59
N THR A 290 16.66 23.84 13.86
CA THR A 290 15.28 24.22 14.15
C THR A 290 14.75 23.39 15.31
N LYS A 291 14.26 24.06 16.36
CA LYS A 291 13.56 23.38 17.46
C LYS A 291 12.25 22.80 16.98
N VAL A 292 11.93 21.59 17.43
CA VAL A 292 10.68 20.91 17.07
C VAL A 292 9.45 21.73 17.46
N TRP A 293 9.52 22.46 18.59
CA TRP A 293 8.45 23.35 19.04
C TRP A 293 8.30 24.62 18.20
N ASP A 294 9.42 25.24 17.80
CA ASP A 294 9.40 26.45 16.96
C ASP A 294 8.82 26.13 15.58
N TYR A 295 9.17 24.97 15.01
CA TYR A 295 8.56 24.43 13.80
C TYR A 295 7.03 24.27 13.96
N ALA A 296 6.57 23.80 15.13
CA ALA A 296 5.15 23.66 15.43
C ALA A 296 4.41 25.01 15.48
N ALA A 297 5.07 26.06 15.98
CA ALA A 297 4.53 27.41 16.05
C ALA A 297 4.40 28.03 14.66
N GLU A 298 5.45 27.95 13.84
CA GLU A 298 5.46 28.43 12.46
C GLU A 298 4.35 27.78 11.61
N HIS A 299 4.19 26.47 11.75
CA HIS A 299 3.20 25.69 10.99
C HIS A 299 1.82 25.62 11.68
N ASN A 300 1.61 26.38 12.76
CA ASN A 300 0.32 26.47 13.45
C ASN A 300 -0.26 25.11 13.90
N LEU A 301 0.58 24.17 14.34
CA LEU A 301 0.21 22.77 14.60
C LEU A 301 -0.34 22.52 16.01
N CYS A 302 0.14 23.30 16.99
CA CYS A 302 -0.15 23.13 18.41
C CYS A 302 -0.98 24.29 18.98
N LYS A 303 -1.97 24.78 18.21
CA LYS A 303 -2.90 25.83 18.66
C LYS A 303 -3.47 25.46 20.03
N ASN A 304 -3.42 26.39 20.98
CA ASN A 304 -3.86 26.25 22.38
C ASN A 304 -2.86 25.60 23.36
N TYR A 305 -1.63 25.30 22.94
CA TYR A 305 -0.59 24.79 23.83
C TYR A 305 0.60 25.75 23.89
N GLY A 306 1.12 25.97 25.09
CA GLY A 306 2.38 26.65 25.34
C GLY A 306 3.54 25.66 25.53
N ALA A 307 4.78 26.13 25.36
CA ALA A 307 5.99 25.34 25.55
C ALA A 307 6.07 24.70 26.96
N SER A 308 5.56 25.38 27.98
CA SER A 308 5.51 24.86 29.36
C SER A 308 4.63 23.62 29.52
N GLN A 309 3.69 23.35 28.60
CA GLN A 309 2.73 22.25 28.69
C GLN A 309 3.21 20.97 28.00
N VAL A 310 4.27 21.03 27.19
CA VAL A 310 4.82 19.85 26.48
C VAL A 310 6.08 19.27 27.13
N GLY A 311 6.52 19.87 28.25
CA GLY A 311 7.76 19.51 28.93
C GLY A 311 8.99 20.15 28.30
N HIS A 312 10.05 20.31 29.10
CA HIS A 312 11.26 21.03 28.70
C HIS A 312 11.91 20.41 27.46
N TYR A 313 12.09 19.09 27.42
CA TYR A 313 12.77 18.41 26.31
C TYR A 313 12.04 18.58 24.96
N ALA A 314 10.72 18.37 24.91
CA ALA A 314 9.96 18.55 23.67
C ALA A 314 9.93 20.02 23.19
N ALA A 315 10.11 20.97 24.11
CA ALA A 315 10.16 22.39 23.82
C ALA A 315 11.53 22.85 23.29
N THR A 316 12.63 22.16 23.64
CA THR A 316 13.99 22.61 23.35
C THR A 316 14.73 21.77 22.32
N VAL A 317 14.35 20.51 22.12
CA VAL A 317 15.04 19.60 21.19
C VAL A 317 14.95 20.08 19.73
N THR A 318 16.05 19.98 19.01
CA THR A 318 16.18 20.29 17.58
C THR A 318 15.98 19.07 16.69
N PHE A 319 15.70 19.25 15.40
CA PHE A 319 15.67 18.09 14.48
C PHE A 319 17.05 17.46 14.30
N GLY A 320 18.14 18.23 14.34
CA GLY A 320 19.52 17.73 14.28
C GLY A 320 19.84 16.78 15.43
N GLU A 321 19.45 17.13 16.67
CA GLU A 321 19.61 16.25 17.84
C GLU A 321 18.77 14.97 17.77
N LEU A 322 17.70 14.95 16.96
CA LEU A 322 16.89 13.76 16.72
C LEU A 322 17.46 12.87 15.62
N HIS A 323 18.39 13.36 14.80
CA HIS A 323 19.03 12.56 13.77
C HIS A 323 19.73 11.34 14.38
N GLY A 324 19.47 10.16 13.81
CA GLY A 324 19.99 8.89 14.31
C GLY A 324 19.30 8.36 15.58
N LYS A 325 18.40 9.12 16.22
CA LYS A 325 17.70 8.62 17.42
C LYS A 325 16.74 7.49 17.07
N PRO A 326 16.74 6.39 17.85
CA PRO A 326 15.82 5.29 17.64
C PRO A 326 14.41 5.63 18.14
N LEU A 327 13.40 5.07 17.50
CA LEU A 327 12.06 4.96 18.06
C LEU A 327 12.10 4.07 19.32
N VAL A 328 11.41 4.52 20.36
CA VAL A 328 11.25 3.82 21.63
C VAL A 328 9.92 3.07 21.61
N PHE A 329 9.99 1.78 21.94
CA PHE A 329 8.84 0.87 22.07
C PHE A 329 8.80 0.32 23.50
N THR A 330 7.62 0.26 24.11
CA THR A 330 7.44 -0.29 25.47
C THR A 330 7.32 -1.82 25.47
N ASN A 331 7.06 -2.42 24.31
CA ASN A 331 6.92 -3.86 24.13
C ASN A 331 7.71 -4.36 22.91
N SER A 332 7.56 -5.63 22.54
CA SER A 332 8.24 -6.25 21.39
C SER A 332 7.59 -5.98 20.03
N ASN A 333 6.47 -5.25 19.98
CA ASN A 333 5.79 -4.94 18.73
C ASN A 333 6.58 -3.92 17.91
N ARG A 334 6.61 -4.12 16.58
CA ARG A 334 7.37 -3.29 15.64
C ARG A 334 6.53 -2.92 14.41
N PRO A 335 6.78 -1.75 13.80
CA PRO A 335 6.13 -1.33 12.56
C PRO A 335 6.45 -2.25 11.39
N HIS A 336 5.63 -2.20 10.34
CA HIS A 336 5.87 -2.90 9.08
C HIS A 336 7.10 -2.33 8.36
N GLN A 337 8.19 -3.11 8.34
CA GLN A 337 9.43 -2.74 7.65
C GLN A 337 9.22 -2.39 6.17
N ARG A 338 8.31 -3.08 5.47
CA ARG A 338 7.98 -2.77 4.07
C ARG A 338 7.38 -1.37 3.90
N CYS A 339 6.46 -0.98 4.78
CA CYS A 339 5.85 0.34 4.76
C CYS A 339 6.87 1.43 5.10
N LEU A 340 7.72 1.20 6.09
CA LEU A 340 8.83 2.10 6.45
C LEU A 340 9.79 2.29 5.28
N ARG A 341 10.22 1.19 4.65
CA ARG A 341 11.12 1.23 3.49
C ARG A 341 10.50 1.99 2.33
N PHE A 342 9.23 1.75 2.04
CA PHE A 342 8.51 2.49 1.00
C PHE A 342 8.49 3.99 1.31
N GLN A 343 8.13 4.37 2.55
CA GLN A 343 8.12 5.77 2.97
C GLN A 343 9.52 6.40 2.87
N HIS A 344 10.55 5.69 3.32
CA HIS A 344 11.93 6.13 3.24
C HIS A 344 12.34 6.41 1.79
N LEU A 345 12.07 5.49 0.86
CA LEU A 345 12.39 5.67 -0.56
C LEU A 345 11.70 6.89 -1.17
N GLN A 346 10.41 7.09 -0.86
CA GLN A 346 9.70 8.26 -1.35
C GLN A 346 10.21 9.56 -0.71
N ALA A 347 10.59 9.51 0.56
CA ALA A 347 11.15 10.66 1.24
C ALA A 347 12.52 11.06 0.68
N MET A 348 13.39 10.08 0.40
CA MET A 348 14.69 10.31 -0.26
C MET A 348 14.52 10.97 -1.62
N ARG A 349 13.62 10.46 -2.47
CA ARG A 349 13.35 11.05 -3.79
C ARG A 349 12.88 12.49 -3.71
N ARG A 350 12.01 12.78 -2.74
CA ARG A 350 11.52 14.14 -2.50
C ARG A 350 12.63 15.06 -2.00
N ALA A 351 13.50 14.57 -1.12
CA ALA A 351 14.66 15.32 -0.64
C ALA A 351 15.67 15.60 -1.77
N GLU A 352 15.91 14.64 -2.65
CA GLU A 352 16.72 14.82 -3.87
C GLU A 352 16.12 15.89 -4.78
N ALA A 353 14.83 15.79 -5.11
CA ALA A 353 14.13 16.75 -5.95
C ALA A 353 14.10 18.17 -5.36
N SER A 354 14.16 18.28 -4.03
CA SER A 354 14.13 19.56 -3.31
C SER A 354 15.51 20.09 -2.92
N ASN A 355 16.59 19.38 -3.29
CA ASN A 355 17.98 19.70 -2.91
C ASN A 355 18.21 19.81 -1.39
N TRP A 356 17.51 19.00 -0.61
CA TRP A 356 17.56 19.00 0.86
C TRP A 356 18.73 18.21 1.45
N LEU A 357 19.25 17.23 0.68
CA LEU A 357 20.27 16.30 1.13
C LEU A 357 21.54 17.03 1.62
N PRO A 358 22.17 16.57 2.72
CA PRO A 358 23.36 17.21 3.29
C PRO A 358 24.51 17.33 2.28
N LYS A 359 25.09 18.54 2.19
CA LYS A 359 26.27 18.82 1.35
C LYS A 359 27.51 18.13 1.91
N GLY A 360 27.73 16.87 1.57
CA GLY A 360 28.89 16.09 2.02
C GLY A 360 28.57 14.66 2.47
N GLY A 361 27.30 14.31 2.60
CA GLY A 361 26.90 12.90 2.67
C GLY A 361 27.07 12.29 1.28
N GLY A 362 28.09 11.45 1.09
CA GLY A 362 28.15 10.55 -0.07
C GLY A 362 26.82 9.78 -0.18
N PRO A 363 26.49 9.21 -1.35
CA PRO A 363 25.22 8.52 -1.57
C PRO A 363 25.08 7.38 -0.56
N THR A 364 24.41 7.64 0.57
CA THR A 364 23.69 6.72 1.47
C THR A 364 24.19 5.26 1.44
N GLN A 365 25.50 5.01 1.52
CA GLN A 365 26.05 3.65 1.45
C GLN A 365 25.73 2.85 2.72
N ASP A 366 25.54 3.54 3.85
CA ASP A 366 25.07 2.93 5.12
C ASP A 366 23.54 2.94 5.30
N VAL A 367 22.80 3.72 4.49
CA VAL A 367 21.32 3.79 4.55
C VAL A 367 20.67 2.88 3.51
N LEU A 368 21.46 2.34 2.57
CA LEU A 368 21.11 1.19 1.77
C LEU A 368 21.16 -0.08 2.62
N CYS A 369 20.15 -0.26 3.48
CA CYS A 369 19.79 -1.59 3.97
C CYS A 369 19.56 -2.48 2.74
N ASN A 370 20.58 -3.28 2.43
CA ASN A 370 20.72 -4.21 1.33
C ASN A 370 20.37 -3.59 -0.04
N ALA A 371 21.38 -3.16 -0.79
CA ALA A 371 21.25 -2.80 -2.20
C ALA A 371 20.52 -3.90 -3.03
N GLU A 372 20.63 -5.18 -2.62
CA GLU A 372 19.84 -6.27 -3.20
C GLU A 372 18.34 -6.19 -2.90
N GLU A 373 17.96 -5.78 -1.70
CA GLU A 373 16.54 -5.67 -1.36
C GLU A 373 15.92 -4.37 -1.86
N ALA A 374 16.71 -3.31 -2.05
CA ALA A 374 16.28 -2.09 -2.71
C ALA A 374 16.10 -2.37 -4.21
N LYS A 375 16.99 -3.19 -4.79
CA LYS A 375 16.77 -3.82 -6.09
C LYS A 375 15.53 -4.72 -6.07
N ARG A 376 15.27 -5.54 -5.04
CA ARG A 376 14.04 -6.35 -4.98
C ARG A 376 12.78 -5.53 -4.83
N LEU A 377 12.77 -4.46 -4.04
CA LEU A 377 11.62 -3.56 -3.96
C LEU A 377 11.47 -2.77 -5.26
N GLY A 378 12.57 -2.35 -5.88
CA GLY A 378 12.58 -1.75 -7.22
C GLY A 378 12.02 -2.71 -8.27
N VAL A 379 12.46 -3.96 -8.30
CA VAL A 379 11.95 -5.05 -9.16
C VAL A 379 10.49 -5.32 -8.86
N TRP A 380 10.09 -5.36 -7.59
CA TRP A 380 8.73 -5.65 -7.19
C TRP A 380 7.77 -4.48 -7.49
N LEU A 381 8.20 -3.23 -7.30
CA LEU A 381 7.48 -2.03 -7.74
C LEU A 381 7.44 -1.95 -9.27
N THR A 382 8.47 -2.47 -9.95
CA THR A 382 8.50 -2.61 -11.41
C THR A 382 7.51 -3.68 -11.90
N MET A 383 7.37 -4.79 -11.16
CA MET A 383 6.37 -5.82 -11.44
C MET A 383 4.95 -5.31 -11.14
N ALA A 384 4.75 -4.57 -10.04
CA ALA A 384 3.50 -3.88 -9.76
C ALA A 384 3.17 -2.83 -10.84
N ALA A 385 4.19 -2.21 -11.44
CA ALA A 385 4.03 -1.25 -12.52
C ALA A 385 3.73 -1.78 -13.91
N GLN A 386 3.96 -3.07 -14.10
CA GLN A 386 3.55 -3.80 -15.28
C GLN A 386 2.20 -4.49 -15.09
N ALA A 387 1.61 -4.43 -13.89
CA ALA A 387 0.24 -4.86 -13.69
C ALA A 387 -0.71 -3.94 -14.49
N PRO A 388 -1.68 -4.49 -15.23
CA PRO A 388 -2.62 -3.68 -15.99
C PRO A 388 -3.39 -2.72 -15.06
N PRO A 389 -3.68 -1.48 -15.49
CA PRO A 389 -4.45 -0.55 -14.67
C PRO A 389 -5.83 -1.13 -14.34
N PRO A 390 -6.35 -0.91 -13.13
CA PRO A 390 -7.73 -1.28 -12.81
C PRO A 390 -8.69 -0.53 -13.76
N PRO A 391 -9.77 -1.17 -14.22
CA PRO A 391 -10.71 -0.54 -15.15
C PRO A 391 -11.26 0.77 -14.55
N ASP A 392 -11.20 1.85 -15.34
CA ASP A 392 -11.58 3.21 -14.92
C ASP A 392 -13.05 3.26 -14.49
N ALA A 393 -13.29 3.87 -13.32
CA ALA A 393 -14.62 4.26 -12.86
C ALA A 393 -14.92 5.65 -13.46
N ASP A 394 -15.80 5.70 -14.45
CA ASP A 394 -16.20 6.97 -15.08
C ASP A 394 -16.90 7.91 -14.08
N ASP A 395 -16.40 9.14 -14.03
CA ASP A 395 -16.96 10.30 -13.35
C ASP A 395 -18.22 10.81 -14.08
N GLY A 396 -19.24 11.15 -13.30
CA GLY A 396 -20.46 11.77 -13.81
C GLY A 396 -21.18 12.59 -12.74
N SER A 397 -20.58 13.71 -12.32
CA SER A 397 -21.33 14.80 -11.68
C SER A 397 -21.42 16.00 -12.63
N SER A 398 -22.65 16.36 -13.00
CA SER A 398 -23.07 17.77 -13.06
C SER A 398 -24.60 17.82 -12.95
N ALA A 399 -25.06 18.71 -12.08
CA ALA A 399 -26.44 19.08 -11.82
C ALA A 399 -26.69 20.51 -12.35
N THR A 400 -27.96 20.92 -12.34
CA THR A 400 -28.57 22.22 -12.75
C THR A 400 -28.75 22.39 -14.27
N ASP A 401 -29.92 22.69 -14.84
CA ASP A 401 -31.22 23.21 -14.37
C ASP A 401 -32.41 22.35 -14.84
#